data_AF-A0A3D9ZLP9-F1
#
_entry.id   AF-A0A3D9ZLP9-F1
#
_cell.length_a   1.000
_cell.length_b   1.000
_cell.length_c   1.000
_cell.angle_alpha   90.00
_cell.angle_beta   90.00
_cell.angle_gamma   90.00
#
_symmetry.space_group_name_H-M   'P 1'
#
loop_
_entity.id
_entity.type
_entity.pdbx_description
1 polymer ?
#
loop_
_entity_poly.entity_id
_entity_poly.type
_entity_poly.pdbx_seq_one_letter_code
_entity_poly.pdbx_strand_id
1 'polypeptide(L)'
;MCRAASDVRRPPILGSMMGKSHALSGAVGWLGGCAGLVAAGHPVGPVAVVAGAVVSSGFALLPDIDHPGSTVSRTLGPVTRLISRSVSDAAGAFGKATCDHCDRRPGQGGHRLITHTVPFALAVFAIAALAGRVWGVTTSVVIVGFAVWLATHTALRPNTRAEIIDALIPGQVRGKRARKYAAALGSLVAAAVVALAVREVAEPGASWWWVGLAAGWGTLAHSLGDSLTHWGSPLFWPARIRGCTWRTVGTPRWMRFRAGGAVERWLVAPAMGLFGLGAAYLLLAPFARTYLG
;
A
#
# COMPACT_ATOMS: atom_id res chain seq x y z
N MET A 1 16.05 44.35 12.72
CA MET A 1 16.36 42.92 12.98
C MET A 1 15.15 42.27 13.62
N CYS A 2 14.38 41.47 12.87
CA CYS A 2 13.23 40.73 13.41
C CYS A 2 13.31 39.29 12.90
N ARG A 3 13.72 38.35 13.76
CA ARG A 3 13.65 36.91 13.48
C ARG A 3 12.33 36.40 14.06
N ALA A 4 11.35 36.17 13.20
CA ALA A 4 10.17 35.39 13.55
C ALA A 4 10.55 33.90 13.54
N ALA A 5 10.71 33.32 14.73
CA ALA A 5 10.79 31.87 14.90
C ALA A 5 9.36 31.30 14.85
N SER A 6 9.00 30.70 13.71
CA SER A 6 7.84 29.82 13.62
C SER A 6 8.29 28.38 13.85
N ASP A 7 8.47 28.01 15.12
CA ASP A 7 8.54 26.60 15.53
C ASP A 7 7.12 26.02 15.52
N VAL A 8 6.60 25.75 14.32
CA VAL A 8 5.44 24.87 14.15
C VAL A 8 5.94 23.46 14.37
N ARG A 9 5.91 23.02 15.64
CA ARG A 9 6.12 21.62 16.02
C ARG A 9 5.16 20.74 15.21
N ARG A 10 5.71 20.04 14.21
CA ARG A 10 4.98 19.00 13.46
C ARG A 10 4.62 17.89 14.46
N PRO A 11 3.34 17.47 14.59
CA PRO A 11 3.01 16.31 15.40
C PRO A 11 3.72 15.08 14.80
N PRO A 12 4.68 14.42 15.48
CA PRO A 12 5.59 13.48 14.81
C PRO A 12 5.00 12.10 14.48
N ILE A 13 3.71 11.86 14.77
CA ILE A 13 3.17 10.49 14.87
C ILE A 13 2.01 10.21 13.90
N LEU A 14 1.24 11.24 13.51
CA LEU A 14 -0.03 11.07 12.76
C LEU A 14 0.15 10.46 11.37
N GLY A 15 1.15 10.91 10.60
CA GLY A 15 1.38 10.39 9.24
C GLY A 15 1.96 8.98 9.17
N SER A 16 2.58 8.49 10.26
CA SER A 16 3.17 7.14 10.30
C SER A 16 2.13 6.03 10.49
N MET A 17 1.00 6.36 11.11
CA MET A 17 -0.08 5.39 11.38
C MET A 17 -0.98 5.18 10.17
N MET A 18 -1.28 6.23 9.40
CA MET A 18 -2.13 6.13 8.22
C MET A 18 -1.55 5.16 7.17
N GLY A 19 -0.25 5.25 6.87
CA GLY A 19 0.37 4.31 5.93
C GLY A 19 0.30 2.85 6.40
N LYS A 20 0.42 2.61 7.72
CA LYS A 20 0.40 1.25 8.29
C LYS A 20 -0.97 0.61 8.24
N SER A 21 -2.03 1.36 8.52
CA SER A 21 -3.41 0.85 8.45
C SER A 21 -3.82 0.55 7.01
N HIS A 22 -3.43 1.37 6.02
CA HIS A 22 -3.65 1.05 4.61
C HIS A 22 -2.85 -0.18 4.17
N ALA A 23 -1.57 -0.27 4.52
CA ALA A 23 -0.76 -1.46 4.22
C ALA A 23 -1.32 -2.73 4.89
N LEU A 24 -1.88 -2.60 6.10
CA LEU A 24 -2.55 -3.69 6.80
C LEU A 24 -3.86 -4.08 6.11
N SER A 25 -4.70 -3.13 5.71
CA SER A 25 -5.97 -3.43 5.04
C SER A 25 -5.77 -4.16 3.70
N GLY A 26 -4.73 -3.79 2.95
CA GLY A 26 -4.33 -4.51 1.74
C GLY A 26 -4.00 -5.98 2.01
N ALA A 27 -3.09 -6.24 2.96
CA ALA A 27 -2.68 -7.60 3.32
C ALA A 27 -3.85 -8.44 3.89
N VAL A 28 -4.59 -7.86 4.82
CA VAL A 28 -5.70 -8.52 5.53
C VAL A 28 -6.83 -8.87 4.57
N GLY A 29 -7.16 -7.97 3.64
CA GLY A 29 -8.16 -8.25 2.61
C GLY A 29 -7.75 -9.36 1.66
N TRP A 30 -6.47 -9.42 1.28
CA TRP A 30 -5.95 -10.52 0.45
C TRP A 30 -6.04 -11.86 1.18
N LEU A 31 -5.56 -11.93 2.43
CA LEU A 31 -5.63 -13.14 3.24
C LEU A 31 -7.08 -13.59 3.46
N GLY A 32 -8.00 -12.66 3.73
CA GLY A 32 -9.42 -12.95 3.84
C GLY A 32 -10.02 -13.51 2.54
N GLY A 33 -9.66 -12.93 1.39
CA GLY A 33 -10.07 -13.44 0.08
C GLY A 33 -9.56 -14.85 -0.19
N CYS A 34 -8.28 -15.12 0.08
CA CYS A 34 -7.70 -16.47 -0.04
C CYS A 34 -8.40 -17.46 0.90
N ALA A 35 -8.63 -17.09 2.16
CA ALA A 35 -9.34 -17.94 3.12
C ALA A 35 -10.77 -18.24 2.67
N GLY A 36 -11.47 -17.24 2.12
CA GLY A 36 -12.81 -17.42 1.54
C GLY A 36 -12.82 -18.36 0.33
N LEU A 37 -11.84 -18.26 -0.57
CA LEU A 37 -11.69 -19.18 -1.71
C LEU A 37 -11.46 -20.62 -1.24
N VAL A 38 -10.55 -20.81 -0.28
CA VAL A 38 -10.27 -22.13 0.29
C VAL A 38 -11.52 -22.71 0.97
N ALA A 39 -12.24 -21.90 1.75
CA ALA A 39 -13.49 -22.31 2.40
C ALA A 39 -14.59 -22.69 1.38
N ALA A 40 -14.57 -22.08 0.19
CA ALA A 40 -15.46 -22.40 -0.93
C ALA A 40 -14.99 -23.61 -1.76
N GLY A 41 -13.95 -24.33 -1.34
CA GLY A 41 -13.41 -25.49 -2.06
C GLY A 41 -12.46 -25.16 -3.21
N HIS A 42 -12.03 -23.90 -3.35
CA HIS A 42 -11.05 -23.48 -4.34
C HIS A 42 -9.66 -23.35 -3.68
N PRO A 43 -8.75 -24.33 -3.87
CA PRO A 43 -7.42 -24.27 -3.26
C PRO A 43 -6.62 -23.08 -3.81
N VAL A 44 -5.87 -22.43 -2.93
CA VAL A 44 -4.98 -21.31 -3.29
C VAL A 44 -3.54 -21.71 -2.95
N GLY A 45 -2.63 -21.59 -3.91
CA GLY A 45 -1.23 -21.94 -3.72
C GLY A 45 -0.55 -21.10 -2.63
N PRO A 46 0.34 -21.67 -1.79
CA PRO A 46 0.99 -20.95 -0.69
C PRO A 46 1.75 -19.70 -1.13
N VAL A 47 2.39 -19.75 -2.30
CA VAL A 47 3.10 -18.59 -2.88
C VAL A 47 2.12 -17.45 -3.19
N ALA A 48 0.95 -17.76 -3.76
CA ALA A 48 -0.07 -16.75 -4.04
C ALA A 48 -0.62 -16.14 -2.75
N VAL A 49 -0.80 -16.93 -1.68
CA VAL A 49 -1.21 -16.43 -0.36
C VAL A 49 -0.19 -15.46 0.19
N VAL A 50 1.08 -15.87 0.32
CA VAL A 50 2.12 -15.10 1.01
C VAL A 50 2.58 -13.92 0.15
N ALA A 51 2.99 -14.15 -1.10
CA ALA A 51 3.48 -13.09 -1.97
C ALA A 51 2.36 -12.13 -2.34
N GLY A 52 1.12 -12.61 -2.52
CA GLY A 52 -0.02 -11.75 -2.76
C GLY A 52 -0.34 -10.84 -1.57
N ALA A 53 -0.25 -11.33 -0.33
CA ALA A 53 -0.44 -10.48 0.86
C ALA A 53 0.60 -9.36 0.93
N VAL A 54 1.87 -9.67 0.61
CA VAL A 54 2.97 -8.70 0.53
C VAL A 54 2.72 -7.69 -0.60
N VAL A 55 2.33 -8.15 -1.78
CA VAL A 55 2.00 -7.30 -2.92
C VAL A 55 0.85 -6.36 -2.59
N SER A 56 -0.26 -6.87 -2.07
CA SER A 56 -1.39 -6.05 -1.65
C SER A 56 -1.01 -5.05 -0.54
N SER A 57 -0.15 -5.44 0.40
CA SER A 57 0.34 -4.54 1.44
C SER A 57 1.15 -3.36 0.87
N GLY A 58 2.08 -3.64 -0.04
CA GLY A 58 2.90 -2.61 -0.68
C GLY A 58 2.08 -1.71 -1.62
N PHE A 59 1.21 -2.30 -2.44
CA PHE A 59 0.39 -1.57 -3.41
C PHE A 59 -0.75 -0.78 -2.77
N ALA A 60 -1.13 -1.09 -1.53
CA ALA A 60 -1.98 -0.20 -0.74
C ALA A 60 -1.34 1.16 -0.45
N LEU A 61 -0.02 1.30 -0.58
CA LEU A 61 0.64 2.60 -0.43
C LEU A 61 0.67 3.40 -1.74
N LEU A 62 0.41 2.76 -2.88
CA LEU A 62 0.59 3.34 -4.20
C LEU A 62 -0.32 4.56 -4.47
N PRO A 63 -1.62 4.58 -4.10
CA PRO A 63 -2.48 5.73 -4.38
C PRO A 63 -1.94 7.06 -3.86
N ASP A 64 -1.33 7.03 -2.68
CA ASP A 64 -0.75 8.22 -2.03
C ASP A 64 0.59 8.67 -2.66
N ILE A 65 0.99 8.10 -3.81
CA ILE A 65 2.09 8.63 -4.61
C ILE A 65 1.83 10.10 -4.99
N ASP A 66 0.57 10.51 -5.11
CA ASP A 66 0.13 11.88 -5.39
C ASP A 66 0.24 12.85 -4.20
N HIS A 67 0.73 12.40 -3.02
CA HIS A 67 0.80 13.25 -1.83
C HIS A 67 2.25 13.47 -1.38
N PRO A 68 2.75 14.72 -1.31
CA PRO A 68 4.15 15.02 -0.97
C PRO A 68 4.53 14.65 0.47
N GLY A 69 3.52 14.40 1.30
CA GLY A 69 3.65 13.93 2.68
C GLY A 69 3.40 12.43 2.87
N SER A 70 3.31 11.62 1.82
CA SER A 70 3.13 10.17 1.94
C SER A 70 4.43 9.41 2.21
N THR A 71 4.33 8.13 2.58
CA THR A 71 5.52 7.26 2.67
C THR A 71 6.18 7.13 1.31
N VAL A 72 5.40 6.88 0.25
CA VAL A 72 5.90 6.68 -1.12
C VAL A 72 6.74 7.87 -1.57
N SER A 73 6.25 9.10 -1.42
CA SER A 73 6.96 10.30 -1.85
C SER A 73 8.28 10.56 -1.11
N ARG A 74 8.49 9.96 0.05
CA ARG A 74 9.72 10.12 0.86
C ARG A 74 10.77 9.02 0.67
N THR A 75 10.44 7.94 -0.02
CA THR A 75 11.29 6.74 -0.09
C THR A 75 12.63 6.96 -0.82
N LEU A 76 12.64 7.65 -1.96
CA LEU A 76 13.86 7.97 -2.75
C LEU A 76 14.23 9.46 -2.70
N GLY A 77 13.76 10.18 -1.67
CA GLY A 77 14.13 11.57 -1.44
C GLY A 77 13.64 12.52 -2.54
N PRO A 78 14.52 13.21 -3.31
CA PRO A 78 14.09 14.17 -4.34
C PRO A 78 13.29 13.53 -5.48
N VAL A 79 13.67 12.32 -5.92
CA VAL A 79 13.05 11.65 -7.07
C VAL A 79 11.57 11.38 -6.82
N THR A 80 11.25 10.72 -5.71
CA THR A 80 9.85 10.39 -5.36
C THR A 80 9.04 11.63 -4.98
N ARG A 81 9.67 12.72 -4.54
CA ARG A 81 9.00 14.02 -4.34
C ARG A 81 8.66 14.70 -5.65
N LEU A 82 9.53 14.63 -6.65
CA LEU A 82 9.25 15.13 -7.99
C LEU A 82 8.09 14.35 -8.60
N ILE A 83 8.18 13.02 -8.60
CA ILE A 83 7.10 12.15 -9.08
C ILE A 83 5.78 12.50 -8.40
N SER A 84 5.78 12.63 -7.07
CA SER A 84 4.57 12.94 -6.30
C SER A 84 3.93 14.26 -6.69
N ARG A 85 4.74 15.32 -6.86
CA ARG A 85 4.26 16.61 -7.33
C ARG A 85 3.71 16.52 -8.74
N SER A 86 4.43 15.87 -9.65
CA SER A 86 3.97 15.69 -11.04
C SER A 86 2.65 14.93 -11.13
N VAL A 87 2.48 13.85 -10.35
CA VAL A 87 1.21 13.10 -10.30
C VAL A 87 0.09 13.98 -9.72
N SER A 88 0.34 14.68 -8.63
CA SER A 88 -0.64 15.62 -8.05
C SER A 88 -1.04 16.71 -9.04
N ASP A 89 -0.07 17.35 -9.70
CA ASP A 89 -0.34 18.47 -10.59
C ASP A 89 -1.10 18.00 -11.84
N ALA A 90 -0.70 16.86 -12.43
CA ALA A 90 -1.39 16.24 -13.54
C ALA A 90 -2.82 15.83 -13.17
N ALA A 91 -3.01 15.18 -12.01
CA ALA A 91 -4.32 14.79 -11.53
C ALA A 91 -5.21 16.01 -11.25
N GLY A 92 -4.65 17.07 -10.67
CA GLY A 92 -5.33 18.34 -10.43
C GLY A 92 -5.78 19.01 -11.73
N ALA A 93 -4.88 19.09 -12.72
CA ALA A 93 -5.17 19.64 -14.04
C ALA A 93 -6.25 18.83 -14.76
N PHE A 94 -6.11 17.50 -14.80
CA PHE A 94 -7.09 16.61 -15.39
C PHE A 94 -8.46 16.71 -14.70
N GLY A 95 -8.47 16.78 -13.38
CA GLY A 95 -9.69 17.01 -12.62
C GLY A 95 -10.35 18.32 -13.02
N LYS A 96 -9.60 19.43 -13.13
CA LYS A 96 -10.12 20.75 -13.57
C LYS A 96 -10.68 20.69 -14.98
N ALA A 97 -9.97 20.05 -15.90
CA ALA A 97 -10.42 19.90 -17.27
C ALA A 97 -11.70 19.06 -17.43
N THR A 98 -11.94 18.11 -16.53
CA THR A 98 -13.07 17.15 -16.65
C THR A 98 -14.30 17.52 -15.81
N CYS A 99 -14.15 18.28 -14.73
CA CYS A 99 -15.25 18.87 -13.95
C CYS A 99 -14.70 19.94 -13.01
N ASP A 100 -14.88 21.21 -13.36
CA ASP A 100 -14.40 22.37 -12.59
C ASP A 100 -15.34 22.77 -11.44
N HIS A 101 -16.64 22.49 -11.55
CA HIS A 101 -17.65 22.81 -10.54
C HIS A 101 -17.74 21.81 -9.37
N CYS A 102 -17.13 20.64 -9.50
CA CYS A 102 -17.12 19.62 -8.44
C CYS A 102 -16.42 20.19 -7.19
N ASP A 103 -17.09 20.20 -6.03
CA ASP A 103 -16.52 20.65 -4.75
C ASP A 103 -15.17 19.98 -4.46
N ARG A 104 -14.10 20.76 -4.46
CA ARG A 104 -12.76 20.33 -4.03
C ARG A 104 -12.46 20.96 -2.69
N ARG A 105 -11.84 20.19 -1.81
CA ARG A 105 -11.46 20.75 -0.52
C ARG A 105 -10.31 21.75 -0.69
N PRO A 106 -10.30 22.86 0.08
CA PRO A 106 -9.18 23.80 0.05
C PRO A 106 -7.86 23.07 0.29
N GLY A 107 -6.87 23.33 -0.57
CA GLY A 107 -5.54 22.72 -0.47
C GLY A 107 -5.44 21.25 -0.89
N GLN A 108 -6.50 20.62 -1.40
CA GLN A 108 -6.46 19.23 -1.88
C GLN A 108 -5.55 19.06 -3.11
N GLY A 109 -5.41 20.09 -3.95
CA GLY A 109 -4.64 19.98 -5.19
C GLY A 109 -5.20 18.87 -6.08
N GLY A 110 -4.34 17.96 -6.56
CA GLY A 110 -4.75 16.74 -7.24
C GLY A 110 -4.79 15.50 -6.37
N HIS A 111 -4.52 15.61 -5.06
CA HIS A 111 -4.54 14.47 -4.16
C HIS A 111 -5.93 13.84 -4.11
N ARG A 112 -6.00 12.51 -4.22
CA ARG A 112 -7.22 11.69 -4.25
C ARG A 112 -8.09 11.83 -5.49
N LEU A 113 -7.59 12.47 -6.54
CA LEU A 113 -8.31 12.48 -7.82
C LEU A 113 -8.08 11.15 -8.51
N ILE A 114 -7.17 11.05 -9.46
CA ILE A 114 -7.04 9.87 -10.32
C ILE A 114 -6.70 8.60 -9.53
N THR A 115 -5.74 8.69 -8.62
CA THR A 115 -5.12 7.55 -7.91
C THR A 115 -6.02 6.86 -6.89
N HIS A 116 -7.12 7.50 -6.46
CA HIS A 116 -8.04 6.96 -5.44
C HIS A 116 -9.39 6.60 -6.04
N THR A 117 -9.37 6.06 -7.27
CA THR A 117 -10.56 5.66 -8.03
C THR A 117 -10.54 4.15 -8.31
N VAL A 118 -11.71 3.56 -8.52
CA VAL A 118 -11.82 2.17 -8.96
C VAL A 118 -11.15 1.95 -10.32
N PRO A 119 -11.33 2.81 -11.35
CA PRO A 119 -10.58 2.68 -12.60
C PRO A 119 -9.07 2.66 -12.44
N PHE A 120 -8.50 3.45 -11.52
CA PHE A 120 -7.05 3.38 -11.28
C PHE A 120 -6.63 2.04 -10.69
N ALA A 121 -7.37 1.51 -9.71
CA ALA A 121 -7.13 0.17 -9.19
C ALA A 121 -7.27 -0.93 -10.25
N LEU A 122 -8.26 -0.81 -11.15
CA LEU A 122 -8.45 -1.71 -12.29
C LEU A 122 -7.32 -1.59 -13.32
N ALA A 123 -6.79 -0.38 -13.56
CA ALA A 123 -5.64 -0.18 -14.44
C ALA A 123 -4.37 -0.81 -13.85
N VAL A 124 -4.12 -0.64 -12.55
CA VAL A 124 -3.03 -1.32 -11.83
C VAL A 124 -3.18 -2.84 -11.94
N PHE A 125 -4.38 -3.37 -11.70
CA PHE A 125 -4.69 -4.78 -11.90
C PHE A 125 -4.36 -5.24 -13.33
N ALA A 126 -4.91 -4.57 -14.34
CA ALA A 126 -4.79 -4.98 -15.73
C ALA A 126 -3.34 -4.97 -16.21
N ILE A 127 -2.58 -3.91 -15.89
CA ILE A 127 -1.17 -3.77 -16.29
C ILE A 127 -0.33 -4.85 -15.62
N ALA A 128 -0.46 -5.04 -14.30
CA ALA A 128 0.32 -6.04 -13.57
C ALA A 128 -0.09 -7.49 -13.93
N ALA A 129 -1.37 -7.75 -14.15
CA ALA A 129 -1.87 -9.06 -14.56
C ALA A 129 -1.40 -9.42 -15.98
N LEU A 130 -1.46 -8.46 -16.91
CA LEU A 130 -0.93 -8.65 -18.27
C LEU A 130 0.57 -8.92 -18.21
N ALA A 131 1.32 -8.16 -17.42
CA ALA A 131 2.75 -8.35 -17.28
C ALA A 131 3.10 -9.73 -16.69
N GLY A 132 2.41 -10.16 -15.64
CA GLY A 132 2.57 -11.49 -15.04
C GLY A 132 2.10 -12.63 -15.95
N ARG A 133 1.19 -12.36 -16.89
CA ARG A 133 0.75 -13.34 -17.91
C ARG A 133 1.77 -13.48 -19.04
N VAL A 134 2.33 -12.37 -19.53
CA VAL A 134 3.24 -12.34 -20.69
C VAL A 134 4.67 -12.76 -20.31
N TRP A 135 5.17 -12.25 -19.19
CA TRP A 135 6.57 -12.46 -18.76
C TRP A 135 6.71 -13.33 -17.51
N GLY A 136 5.60 -13.87 -16.99
CA GLY A 136 5.59 -14.86 -15.93
C GLY A 136 6.26 -14.40 -14.64
N VAL A 137 7.09 -15.27 -14.06
CA VAL A 137 7.80 -15.03 -12.81
C VAL A 137 8.74 -13.82 -12.91
N THR A 138 9.37 -13.59 -14.07
CA THR A 138 10.42 -12.57 -14.24
C THR A 138 9.92 -11.15 -13.91
N THR A 139 8.78 -10.74 -14.45
CA THR A 139 8.20 -9.44 -14.11
C THR A 139 7.54 -9.45 -12.73
N SER A 140 7.01 -10.59 -12.32
CA SER A 140 6.28 -10.72 -11.06
C SER A 140 7.18 -10.56 -9.84
N VAL A 141 8.43 -11.05 -9.88
CA VAL A 141 9.39 -10.85 -8.80
C VAL A 141 9.84 -9.39 -8.68
N VAL A 142 9.82 -8.62 -9.78
CA VAL A 142 10.05 -7.16 -9.73
C VAL A 142 8.88 -6.46 -9.01
N ILE A 143 7.63 -6.86 -9.30
CA ILE A 143 6.44 -6.33 -8.63
C ILE A 143 6.45 -6.67 -7.13
N VAL A 144 6.77 -7.93 -6.79
CA VAL A 144 6.93 -8.38 -5.40
C VAL A 144 8.04 -7.59 -4.70
N GLY A 145 9.22 -7.46 -5.31
CA GLY A 145 10.33 -6.70 -4.76
C GLY A 145 9.96 -5.24 -4.50
N PHE A 146 9.29 -4.58 -5.47
CA PHE A 146 8.78 -3.22 -5.29
C PHE A 146 7.78 -3.11 -4.13
N ALA A 147 6.86 -4.07 -4.02
CA ALA A 147 5.90 -4.11 -2.93
C ALA A 147 6.57 -4.32 -1.56
N VAL A 148 7.55 -5.22 -1.45
CA VAL A 148 8.35 -5.43 -0.23
C VAL A 148 9.11 -4.16 0.13
N TRP A 149 9.71 -3.49 -0.85
CA TRP A 149 10.42 -2.25 -0.64
C TRP A 149 9.48 -1.17 -0.07
N LEU A 150 8.27 -0.99 -0.60
CA LEU A 150 7.27 -0.08 -0.05
C LEU A 150 6.78 -0.50 1.34
N ALA A 151 6.45 -1.79 1.52
CA ALA A 151 5.93 -2.33 2.77
C ALA A 151 6.94 -2.16 3.91
N THR A 152 8.23 -2.45 3.67
CA THR A 152 9.31 -2.24 4.66
C THR A 152 9.47 -0.76 5.02
N HIS A 153 9.28 0.16 4.08
CA HIS A 153 9.35 1.60 4.34
C HIS A 153 8.30 2.08 5.35
N THR A 154 7.13 1.43 5.35
CA THR A 154 6.00 1.73 6.24
C THR A 154 6.02 0.91 7.52
N ALA A 155 6.29 -0.39 7.44
CA ALA A 155 6.20 -1.33 8.56
C ALA A 155 7.40 -1.23 9.51
N LEU A 156 8.62 -1.09 8.96
CA LEU A 156 9.85 -1.13 9.74
C LEU A 156 10.35 0.28 10.06
N ARG A 157 10.87 0.44 11.28
CA ARG A 157 11.56 1.68 11.68
C ARG A 157 12.87 1.80 10.90
N PRO A 158 13.37 3.02 10.59
CA PRO A 158 14.65 3.18 9.91
C PRO A 158 15.81 2.45 10.60
N ASN A 159 15.83 2.39 11.93
CA ASN A 159 16.85 1.64 12.68
C ASN A 159 16.78 0.14 12.39
N THR A 160 15.59 -0.47 12.46
CA THR A 160 15.38 -1.88 12.12
C THR A 160 15.80 -2.21 10.69
N ARG A 161 15.57 -1.29 9.75
CA ARG A 161 16.05 -1.48 8.37
C ARG A 161 17.57 -1.37 8.27
N ALA A 162 18.20 -0.48 9.05
CA ALA A 162 19.65 -0.37 9.09
C ALA A 162 20.31 -1.60 9.75
N GLU A 163 19.64 -2.20 10.75
CA GLU A 163 20.07 -3.43 11.41
C GLU A 163 20.17 -4.61 10.44
N ILE A 164 19.36 -4.66 9.37
CA ILE A 164 19.51 -5.67 8.29
C ILE A 164 20.92 -5.60 7.69
N ILE A 165 21.44 -4.39 7.46
CA ILE A 165 22.78 -4.20 6.89
C ILE A 165 23.87 -4.42 7.93
N ASP A 166 23.65 -3.98 9.17
CA ASP A 166 24.60 -4.21 10.25
C ASP A 166 24.73 -5.72 10.57
N ALA A 167 23.66 -6.50 10.44
CA ALA A 167 23.71 -7.96 10.58
C ALA A 167 24.54 -8.64 9.47
N LEU A 168 24.54 -8.08 8.25
CA LEU A 168 25.35 -8.59 7.13
C LEU A 168 26.82 -8.17 7.23
N ILE A 169 27.09 -6.98 7.76
CA ILE A 169 28.45 -6.44 7.90
C ILE A 169 28.61 -5.77 9.28
N PRO A 170 28.80 -6.57 10.35
CA PRO A 170 28.79 -6.07 11.73
C PRO A 170 29.76 -4.94 12.00
N GLY A 171 29.25 -3.89 12.65
CA GLY A 171 30.06 -2.80 13.18
C GLY A 171 30.45 -1.72 12.17
N GLN A 172 30.05 -1.86 10.90
CA GLN A 172 30.34 -0.89 9.84
C GLN A 172 29.32 0.26 9.76
N VAL A 173 28.11 0.09 10.32
CA VAL A 173 27.06 1.11 10.25
C VAL A 173 27.16 2.10 11.42
N ARG A 174 28.09 3.06 11.33
CA ARG A 174 28.33 4.06 12.39
C ARG A 174 27.90 5.47 11.99
N GLY A 175 27.17 6.15 12.89
CA GLY A 175 26.75 7.54 12.72
C GLY A 175 25.38 7.73 12.04
N LYS A 176 24.81 8.94 12.17
CA LYS A 176 23.44 9.25 11.71
C LYS A 176 23.27 9.15 10.20
N ARG A 177 24.27 9.61 9.43
CA ARG A 177 24.22 9.59 7.96
C ARG A 177 24.35 8.16 7.42
N ALA A 178 25.29 7.37 7.93
CA ALA A 178 25.45 5.96 7.56
C ALA A 178 24.18 5.15 7.86
N ARG A 179 23.56 5.34 9.04
CA ARG A 179 22.29 4.67 9.38
C ARG A 179 21.16 4.99 8.42
N LYS A 180 21.09 6.22 7.89
CA LYS A 180 20.08 6.57 6.88
C LYS A 180 20.29 5.81 5.57
N TYR A 181 21.54 5.69 5.11
CA TYR A 181 21.85 4.92 3.90
C TYR A 181 21.66 3.42 4.11
N ALA A 182 22.11 2.89 5.24
CA ALA A 182 21.88 1.50 5.64
C ALA A 182 20.38 1.18 5.73
N ALA A 183 19.54 2.09 6.22
CA ALA A 183 18.09 1.89 6.25
C ALA A 183 17.46 1.82 4.86
N ALA A 184 17.99 2.56 3.88
CA ALA A 184 17.52 2.49 2.50
C ALA A 184 18.00 1.19 1.82
N LEU A 185 19.28 0.85 2.02
CA LEU A 185 19.87 -0.39 1.51
C LEU A 185 19.21 -1.64 2.14
N GLY A 186 18.89 -1.61 3.43
CA GLY A 186 18.22 -2.71 4.11
C GLY A 186 16.84 -3.02 3.53
N SER A 187 16.07 -2.00 3.12
CA SER A 187 14.83 -2.21 2.36
C SER A 187 15.07 -2.85 1.00
N LEU A 188 16.14 -2.48 0.30
CA LEU A 188 16.50 -3.06 -0.99
C LEU A 188 16.96 -4.52 -0.84
N VAL A 189 17.74 -4.81 0.19
CA VAL A 189 18.16 -6.18 0.53
C VAL A 189 16.94 -7.04 0.87
N ALA A 190 16.03 -6.56 1.72
CA ALA A 190 14.80 -7.27 2.03
C ALA A 190 13.95 -7.54 0.76
N ALA A 191 13.82 -6.54 -0.12
CA ALA A 191 13.12 -6.70 -1.39
C ALA A 191 13.79 -7.74 -2.30
N ALA A 192 15.12 -7.71 -2.43
CA ALA A 192 15.87 -8.66 -3.24
C ALA A 192 15.76 -10.08 -2.69
N VAL A 193 15.94 -10.27 -1.38
CA VAL A 193 15.85 -11.58 -0.73
C VAL A 193 14.46 -12.20 -0.95
N VAL A 194 13.39 -11.43 -0.71
CA VAL A 194 12.02 -11.95 -0.92
C VAL A 194 11.74 -12.21 -2.40
N ALA A 195 12.15 -11.32 -3.31
CA ALA A 195 11.96 -11.51 -4.75
C ALA A 195 12.69 -12.76 -5.28
N LEU A 196 13.94 -12.98 -4.83
CA LEU A 196 14.71 -14.17 -5.18
C LEU A 196 14.10 -15.43 -4.56
N ALA A 197 13.72 -15.41 -3.28
CA ALA A 197 13.05 -16.55 -2.64
C ALA A 197 11.76 -16.94 -3.39
N VAL A 198 10.95 -15.95 -3.79
CA VAL A 198 9.74 -16.17 -4.60
C VAL A 198 10.07 -16.77 -5.97
N ARG A 199 11.19 -16.35 -6.58
CA ARG A 199 11.66 -16.93 -7.86
C ARG A 199 12.05 -18.40 -7.71
N GLU A 200 12.74 -18.76 -6.63
CA GLU A 200 13.21 -20.13 -6.41
C GLU A 200 12.06 -21.11 -6.15
N VAL A 201 10.98 -20.66 -5.51
CA VAL A 201 9.79 -21.49 -5.27
C VAL A 201 8.74 -21.39 -6.38
N ALA A 202 9.02 -20.63 -7.45
CA ALA A 202 8.11 -20.47 -8.57
C ALA A 202 8.09 -21.73 -9.43
N GLU A 203 6.89 -22.26 -9.69
CA GLU A 203 6.72 -23.34 -10.65
C GLU A 203 7.08 -22.86 -12.08
N PRO A 204 7.94 -23.60 -12.81
CA PRO A 204 8.27 -23.27 -14.19
C PRO A 204 7.01 -23.20 -15.07
N GLY A 205 6.88 -22.13 -15.85
CA GLY A 205 5.75 -21.94 -16.76
C GLY A 205 4.42 -21.56 -16.10
N ALA A 206 4.36 -21.44 -14.77
CA ALA A 206 3.16 -20.97 -14.09
C ALA A 206 2.78 -19.55 -14.52
N SER A 207 1.48 -19.29 -14.64
CA SER A 207 0.99 -17.94 -14.94
C SER A 207 0.93 -17.10 -13.66
N TRP A 208 1.46 -15.88 -13.73
CA TRP A 208 1.52 -14.96 -12.58
C TRP A 208 0.52 -13.80 -12.68
N TRP A 209 -0.55 -13.97 -13.47
CA TRP A 209 -1.60 -12.95 -13.64
C TRP A 209 -2.22 -12.52 -12.30
N TRP A 210 -2.26 -13.41 -11.31
CA TRP A 210 -2.81 -13.17 -9.97
C TRP A 210 -2.03 -12.11 -9.17
N VAL A 211 -0.76 -11.84 -9.51
CA VAL A 211 -0.01 -10.71 -8.93
C VAL A 211 -0.69 -9.39 -9.26
N GLY A 212 -1.31 -9.29 -10.44
CA GLY A 212 -2.15 -8.16 -10.78
C GLY A 212 -3.37 -8.04 -9.88
N LEU A 213 -4.05 -9.15 -9.53
CA LEU A 213 -5.16 -9.10 -8.58
C LEU A 213 -4.69 -8.58 -7.22
N ALA A 214 -3.55 -9.06 -6.73
CA ALA A 214 -2.99 -8.60 -5.46
C ALA A 214 -2.65 -7.10 -5.49
N ALA A 215 -2.03 -6.63 -6.58
CA ALA A 215 -1.67 -5.23 -6.75
C ALA A 215 -2.90 -4.32 -6.83
N GLY A 216 -3.87 -4.68 -7.69
CA GLY A 216 -5.13 -3.95 -7.82
C GLY A 216 -5.95 -3.94 -6.54
N TRP A 217 -6.02 -5.08 -5.83
CA TRP A 217 -6.68 -5.15 -4.52
C TRP A 217 -6.02 -4.22 -3.51
N GLY A 218 -4.69 -4.20 -3.40
CA GLY A 218 -3.99 -3.29 -2.50
C GLY A 218 -4.38 -1.83 -2.76
N THR A 219 -4.31 -1.41 -4.03
CA THR A 219 -4.70 -0.06 -4.48
C THR A 219 -6.18 0.25 -4.19
N LEU A 220 -7.07 -0.72 -4.39
CA LEU A 220 -8.50 -0.57 -4.08
C LEU A 220 -8.74 -0.47 -2.57
N ALA A 221 -8.13 -1.34 -1.77
CA ALA A 221 -8.27 -1.40 -0.33
C ALA A 221 -7.84 -0.09 0.35
N HIS A 222 -6.82 0.59 -0.19
CA HIS A 222 -6.46 1.95 0.22
C HIS A 222 -7.62 2.93 0.01
N SER A 223 -8.14 2.98 -1.21
CA SER A 223 -9.20 3.92 -1.60
C SER A 223 -10.51 3.67 -0.86
N LEU A 224 -10.84 2.38 -0.61
CA LEU A 224 -11.93 1.98 0.26
C LEU A 224 -11.70 2.44 1.70
N GLY A 225 -10.48 2.25 2.23
CA GLY A 225 -10.09 2.72 3.55
C GLY A 225 -10.26 4.23 3.72
N ASP A 226 -9.78 5.02 2.76
CA ASP A 226 -9.98 6.47 2.73
C ASP A 226 -11.47 6.85 2.67
N SER A 227 -12.28 6.05 1.98
CA SER A 227 -13.74 6.21 1.87
C SER A 227 -14.50 5.94 3.17
N LEU A 228 -13.90 5.20 4.12
CA LEU A 228 -14.45 5.05 5.47
C LEU A 228 -14.21 6.28 6.35
N THR A 229 -13.30 7.18 5.96
CA THR A 229 -12.93 8.36 6.75
C THR A 229 -13.79 9.57 6.41
N HIS A 230 -13.65 10.65 7.18
CA HIS A 230 -14.32 11.92 6.87
C HIS A 230 -13.94 12.51 5.50
N TRP A 231 -12.81 12.13 4.91
CA TRP A 231 -12.36 12.69 3.63
C TRP A 231 -13.05 12.08 2.42
N GLY A 232 -13.27 10.76 2.42
CA GLY A 232 -13.83 10.08 1.27
C GLY A 232 -12.84 9.93 0.11
N SER A 233 -13.23 9.19 -0.93
CA SER A 233 -12.53 9.12 -2.22
C SER A 233 -13.53 9.11 -3.38
N PRO A 234 -13.20 9.63 -4.56
CA PRO A 234 -14.07 9.61 -5.73
C PRO A 234 -14.08 8.23 -6.42
N LEU A 235 -14.38 7.17 -5.67
CA LEU A 235 -14.25 5.78 -6.10
C LEU A 235 -14.88 5.50 -7.48
N PHE A 236 -16.06 6.05 -7.72
CA PHE A 236 -16.86 5.77 -8.89
C PHE A 236 -16.61 6.73 -10.06
N TRP A 237 -15.60 7.61 -10.00
CA TRP A 237 -15.19 8.36 -11.18
C TRP A 237 -15.00 7.37 -12.36
N PRO A 238 -15.51 7.64 -13.58
CA PRO A 238 -16.08 8.90 -14.07
C PRO A 238 -17.61 9.07 -13.90
N ALA A 239 -18.30 8.22 -13.13
CA ALA A 239 -19.74 8.30 -12.95
C ALA A 239 -20.18 9.63 -12.29
N ARG A 240 -21.27 10.22 -12.78
CA ARG A 240 -21.83 11.46 -12.21
C ARG A 240 -22.71 11.15 -11.00
N ILE A 241 -22.28 11.58 -9.82
CA ILE A 241 -23.05 11.46 -8.58
C ILE A 241 -23.47 12.86 -8.13
N ARG A 242 -24.78 13.11 -8.12
CA ARG A 242 -25.37 14.46 -7.86
C ARG A 242 -24.69 15.55 -8.70
N GLY A 243 -24.63 15.31 -10.01
CA GLY A 243 -24.06 16.26 -10.99
C GLY A 243 -22.54 16.39 -11.01
N CYS A 244 -21.80 15.64 -10.19
CA CYS A 244 -20.34 15.76 -10.05
C CYS A 244 -19.65 14.42 -10.36
N THR A 245 -18.65 14.40 -11.24
CA THR A 245 -17.86 13.20 -11.58
C THR A 245 -16.79 12.88 -10.53
N TRP A 246 -16.27 13.90 -9.83
CA TRP A 246 -15.26 13.77 -8.76
C TRP A 246 -15.87 13.76 -7.36
N ARG A 247 -17.16 13.43 -7.23
CA ARG A 247 -17.80 13.42 -5.92
C ARG A 247 -17.19 12.33 -5.05
N THR A 248 -16.69 12.71 -3.88
CA THR A 248 -16.22 11.73 -2.90
C THR A 248 -17.38 10.93 -2.34
N VAL A 249 -17.18 9.63 -2.27
CA VAL A 249 -18.11 8.67 -1.67
C VAL A 249 -17.49 8.10 -0.41
N GLY A 250 -18.34 7.53 0.44
CA GLY A 250 -17.95 6.96 1.70
C GLY A 250 -19.16 6.50 2.50
N THR A 251 -18.93 5.90 3.65
CA THR A 251 -19.99 5.42 4.56
C THR A 251 -20.92 6.56 5.02
N PRO A 252 -22.10 6.24 5.58
CA PRO A 252 -22.94 7.23 6.25
C PRO A 252 -22.15 8.11 7.22
N ARG A 253 -22.50 9.40 7.33
CA ARG A 253 -21.70 10.41 8.06
C ARG A 253 -21.40 10.02 9.50
N TRP A 254 -22.32 9.33 10.17
CA TRP A 254 -22.21 8.88 11.56
C TRP A 254 -21.23 7.70 11.76
N MET A 255 -20.88 6.96 10.70
CA MET A 255 -19.88 5.88 10.75
C MET A 255 -18.45 6.37 10.47
N ARG A 256 -18.30 7.58 9.94
CA ARG A 256 -17.00 8.09 9.49
C ARG A 256 -16.15 8.49 10.69
N PHE A 257 -14.85 8.22 10.59
CA PHE A 257 -13.87 8.62 11.59
C PHE A 257 -12.73 9.43 10.96
N ARG A 258 -11.91 10.05 11.82
CA ARG A 258 -10.72 10.80 11.41
C ARG A 258 -9.58 9.82 11.10
N ALA A 259 -9.00 9.94 9.91
CA ALA A 259 -7.79 9.21 9.54
C ALA A 259 -6.63 9.54 10.51
N GLY A 260 -5.91 8.52 10.95
CA GLY A 260 -4.91 8.59 12.00
C GLY A 260 -5.48 8.91 13.40
N GLY A 261 -6.80 8.91 13.59
CA GLY A 261 -7.50 9.24 14.83
C GLY A 261 -7.63 8.06 15.81
N ALA A 262 -8.25 8.29 16.98
CA ALA A 262 -8.35 7.28 18.04
C ALA A 262 -9.11 6.01 17.59
N VAL A 263 -10.22 6.16 16.87
CA VAL A 263 -11.02 5.05 16.33
C VAL A 263 -10.17 4.15 15.43
N GLU A 264 -9.39 4.74 14.53
CA GLU A 264 -8.53 3.96 13.64
C GLU A 264 -7.47 3.18 14.43
N ARG A 265 -6.84 3.83 15.40
CA ARG A 265 -5.73 3.25 16.17
C ARG A 265 -6.16 2.15 17.14
N TRP A 266 -7.30 2.34 17.80
CA TRP A 266 -7.71 1.50 18.92
C TRP A 266 -8.84 0.53 18.58
N LEU A 267 -9.55 0.74 17.48
CA LEU A 267 -10.62 -0.15 17.04
C LEU A 267 -10.31 -0.76 15.67
N VAL A 268 -10.13 0.06 14.64
CA VAL A 268 -10.04 -0.44 13.25
C VAL A 268 -8.77 -1.26 13.02
N ALA A 269 -7.59 -0.71 13.34
CA ALA A 269 -6.33 -1.40 13.12
C ALA A 269 -6.19 -2.70 13.94
N PRO A 270 -6.55 -2.74 15.25
CA PRO A 270 -6.58 -3.99 16.00
C PRO A 270 -7.56 -5.01 15.44
N ALA A 271 -8.78 -4.58 15.05
CA ALA A 271 -9.77 -5.47 14.44
C ALA A 271 -9.26 -6.07 13.11
N MET A 272 -8.61 -5.26 12.27
CA MET A 272 -7.94 -5.75 11.05
C MET A 272 -6.84 -6.77 11.39
N GLY A 273 -6.06 -6.52 12.44
CA GLY A 273 -5.04 -7.46 12.91
C GLY A 273 -5.64 -8.81 13.33
N LEU A 274 -6.70 -8.80 14.14
CA LEU A 274 -7.41 -10.01 14.57
C LEU A 274 -8.02 -10.76 13.38
N PHE A 275 -8.65 -10.05 12.45
CA PHE A 275 -9.19 -10.67 11.25
C PHE A 275 -8.09 -11.30 10.38
N GLY A 276 -6.96 -10.60 10.21
CA GLY A 276 -5.80 -11.12 9.49
C GLY A 276 -5.22 -12.39 10.13
N LEU A 277 -5.12 -12.42 11.47
CA LEU A 277 -4.70 -13.61 12.22
C LEU A 277 -5.70 -14.77 12.05
N GLY A 278 -6.99 -14.49 12.10
CA GLY A 278 -8.04 -15.49 11.84
C GLY A 278 -7.95 -16.06 10.42
N ALA A 279 -7.80 -15.20 9.40
CA ALA A 279 -7.64 -15.64 8.02
C ALA A 279 -6.36 -16.48 7.82
N ALA A 280 -5.24 -16.06 8.43
CA ALA A 280 -3.99 -16.82 8.40
C ALA A 280 -4.15 -18.19 9.08
N TYR A 281 -4.84 -18.26 10.23
CA TYR A 281 -5.13 -19.51 10.91
C TYR A 281 -5.95 -20.45 10.02
N LEU A 282 -7.01 -19.97 9.38
CA LEU A 282 -7.84 -20.79 8.48
C LEU A 282 -7.04 -21.32 7.28
N LEU A 283 -6.06 -20.56 6.78
CA LEU A 283 -5.20 -20.98 5.68
C LEU A 283 -4.12 -21.99 6.12
N LEU A 284 -3.64 -21.92 7.36
CA LEU A 284 -2.57 -22.78 7.88
C LEU A 284 -3.06 -24.04 8.59
N ALA A 285 -4.24 -24.00 9.21
CA ALA A 285 -4.78 -25.10 10.02
C ALA A 285 -4.94 -26.42 9.23
N PRO A 286 -5.33 -26.44 7.93
CA PRO A 286 -5.38 -27.66 7.16
C PRO A 286 -3.99 -28.31 7.00
N PHE A 287 -2.95 -27.52 6.72
CA PHE A 287 -1.58 -28.01 6.61
C PHE A 287 -1.09 -28.59 7.94
N ALA A 288 -1.31 -27.88 9.06
CA ALA A 288 -0.88 -28.34 10.36
C ALA A 288 -1.49 -29.70 10.75
N ARG A 289 -2.76 -29.95 10.40
CA ARG A 289 -3.43 -31.24 10.68
C ARG A 289 -2.84 -32.41 9.89
N THR A 290 -2.34 -32.17 8.67
CA THR A 290 -1.75 -33.21 7.82
C THR A 290 -0.36 -33.65 8.28
N TYR A 291 0.39 -32.79 8.97
CA TYR A 291 1.77 -33.08 9.39
C TYR A 291 1.92 -33.41 10.89
N LEU A 292 0.93 -33.07 11.72
CA LEU A 292 0.96 -33.27 13.18
C LEU A 292 -0.05 -34.31 13.68
N GLY A 293 -0.84 -34.92 12.79
CA GLY A 293 -1.77 -36.02 13.08
C GLY A 293 -1.38 -37.26 12.30
#